data_AF-A0A800CM71-F1
#
_entry.id   AF-A0A800CM71-F1
#
_cell.length_a   1.000
_cell.length_b   1.000
_cell.length_c   1.000
_cell.angle_alpha   90.00
_cell.angle_beta   90.00
_cell.angle_gamma   90.00
#
_symmetry.space_group_name_H-M   'P 1'
#
loop_
_entity.id
_entity.type
_entity.pdbx_description
1 polymer ?
#
loop_
_entity_poly.entity_id
_entity_poly.type
_entity_poly.pdbx_seq_one_letter_code
_entity_poly.pdbx_strand_id
1 'polypeptide(L)'
;MIGDRDIIIVSSDDWGIGLKTSKYHLATKMALFNNRVLFVESTGLRSPKLSRFDLRRITGKFKGMMSKLRWVQPNIFLLTPPAIPLHRFRPIRALNSILLTLSIKSAISELRFRSPILFIF
;
A
#
# COMPACT_ATOMS: atom_id res chain seq x y z
N MET A 1 -6.57 -21.83 -10.11
CA MET A 1 -5.91 -20.65 -9.52
C MET A 1 -5.08 -21.12 -8.34
N ILE A 2 -3.98 -20.44 -8.01
CA ILE A 2 -3.16 -20.77 -6.84
C ILE A 2 -4.01 -20.57 -5.56
N GLY A 3 -3.90 -21.45 -4.58
CA GLY A 3 -4.62 -21.41 -3.30
C GLY A 3 -3.70 -21.61 -2.10
N ASP A 4 -4.19 -21.28 -0.90
CA ASP A 4 -3.48 -21.43 0.38
C ASP A 4 -2.13 -20.69 0.43
N ARG A 5 -2.05 -19.54 -0.25
CA ARG A 5 -0.85 -18.69 -0.27
C ARG A 5 -1.08 -17.34 0.38
N ASP A 6 0.04 -16.78 0.83
CA ASP A 6 0.18 -15.37 1.15
C ASP A 6 0.60 -14.62 -0.10
N ILE A 7 -0.11 -13.56 -0.44
CA ILE A 7 0.07 -12.82 -1.69
C ILE A 7 0.17 -11.34 -1.37
N ILE A 8 1.16 -10.66 -1.95
CA ILE A 8 1.32 -9.21 -1.88
C ILE A 8 1.07 -8.65 -3.27
N ILE A 9 0.14 -7.71 -3.39
CA ILE A 9 -0.18 -7.02 -4.63
C ILE A 9 0.16 -5.54 -4.45
N VAL A 10 1.19 -5.07 -5.14
CA VAL A 10 1.51 -3.63 -5.19
C VAL A 10 0.74 -3.00 -6.33
N SER A 11 -0.09 -2.02 -6.01
CA SER A 11 -1.05 -1.41 -6.92
C SER A 11 -0.79 0.09 -7.09
N SER A 12 -0.87 0.57 -8.34
CA SER A 12 -0.93 2.02 -8.66
C SER A 12 -2.23 2.70 -8.24
N ASP A 13 -3.26 1.91 -7.96
CA ASP A 13 -4.63 2.38 -7.74
C ASP A 13 -5.00 2.32 -6.27
N ASP A 14 -5.82 3.29 -5.84
CA ASP A 14 -6.38 3.33 -4.49
C ASP A 14 -7.63 2.44 -4.42
N TRP A 15 -7.70 1.57 -3.40
CA TRP A 15 -8.80 0.64 -3.19
C TRP A 15 -10.13 1.35 -2.95
N GLY A 16 -10.09 2.53 -2.30
CA GLY A 16 -11.25 3.29 -1.87
C GLY A 16 -11.93 4.15 -2.95
N ILE A 17 -11.32 4.35 -4.12
CA ILE A 17 -11.86 5.22 -5.18
C ILE A 17 -13.06 4.59 -5.91
N GLY A 18 -13.38 3.32 -5.62
CA GLY A 18 -14.56 2.63 -6.18
C GLY A 18 -14.39 2.16 -7.62
N LEU A 19 -13.24 2.46 -8.24
CA LEU A 19 -12.84 1.89 -9.52
C LEU A 19 -12.42 0.43 -9.32
N LYS A 20 -13.24 -0.51 -9.78
CA LYS A 20 -12.93 -1.95 -9.78
C LYS A 20 -11.92 -2.26 -10.90
N THR A 21 -10.67 -1.90 -10.69
CA THR A 21 -9.61 -2.13 -11.69
C THR A 21 -9.22 -3.61 -11.78
N SER A 22 -8.39 -3.96 -12.76
CA SER A 22 -7.89 -5.33 -12.94
C SER A 22 -7.26 -5.89 -11.66
N LYS A 23 -6.55 -5.05 -10.91
CA LYS A 23 -5.88 -5.39 -9.64
C LYS A 23 -6.90 -5.69 -8.53
N TYR A 24 -8.00 -4.94 -8.47
CA TYR A 24 -9.12 -5.23 -7.58
C TYR A 24 -9.75 -6.57 -7.90
N HIS A 25 -10.04 -6.84 -9.18
CA HIS A 25 -10.61 -8.11 -9.63
C HIS A 25 -9.66 -9.29 -9.37
N LEU A 26 -8.35 -9.09 -9.52
CA LEU A 26 -7.34 -10.09 -9.21
C LEU A 26 -7.31 -10.41 -7.71
N ALA A 27 -7.22 -9.38 -6.87
CA ALA A 27 -7.18 -9.53 -5.41
C ALA A 27 -8.43 -10.25 -4.88
N THR A 28 -9.61 -9.82 -5.34
CA THR A 28 -10.89 -10.43 -4.94
C THR A 28 -11.01 -11.87 -5.41
N LYS A 29 -10.66 -12.18 -6.67
CA LYS A 29 -10.67 -13.57 -7.14
C LYS A 29 -9.66 -14.44 -6.41
N MET A 30 -8.46 -13.94 -6.10
CA MET A 30 -7.45 -14.71 -5.36
C MET A 30 -7.93 -15.02 -3.93
N ALA A 31 -8.55 -14.06 -3.25
CA ALA A 31 -9.07 -14.25 -1.89
C ALA A 31 -10.12 -15.38 -1.78
N LEU A 32 -10.85 -15.67 -2.87
CA LEU A 32 -11.83 -16.77 -2.91
C LEU A 32 -11.19 -18.17 -2.83
N PHE A 33 -9.90 -18.31 -3.15
CA PHE A 33 -9.18 -19.59 -3.10
C PHE A 33 -8.35 -19.73 -1.82
N ASN A 34 -8.89 -19.26 -0.69
CA ASN A 34 -8.25 -19.30 0.64
C ASN A 34 -6.88 -18.58 0.71
N ASN A 35 -6.58 -17.69 -0.24
CA ASN A 35 -5.35 -16.91 -0.21
C ASN A 35 -5.51 -15.69 0.67
N ARG A 36 -4.47 -15.35 1.44
CA ARG A 36 -4.39 -14.10 2.20
C ARG A 36 -3.70 -13.03 1.34
N VAL A 37 -4.43 -12.01 0.96
CA VAL A 37 -3.97 -10.99 0.01
C VAL A 37 -3.69 -9.67 0.73
N LEU A 38 -2.44 -9.23 0.73
CA LEU A 38 -2.03 -7.89 1.13
C LEU A 38 -1.99 -6.98 -0.10
N PHE A 39 -2.99 -6.12 -0.24
CA PHE A 39 -3.07 -5.09 -1.26
C PHE A 39 -2.36 -3.82 -0.77
N VAL A 40 -1.27 -3.45 -1.43
CA VAL A 40 -0.45 -2.28 -1.09
C VAL A 40 -0.78 -1.15 -2.06
N GLU A 41 -1.31 -0.05 -1.54
CA GLU A 41 -1.57 1.15 -2.32
C GLU A 41 -0.25 1.89 -2.59
N SER A 42 -0.02 2.29 -3.84
CA SER A 42 1.10 3.14 -4.20
C SER A 42 0.74 4.60 -3.99
N THR A 43 0.69 5.04 -2.74
CA THR A 43 0.49 6.45 -2.34
C THR A 43 1.66 7.38 -2.70
N GLY A 44 2.62 6.94 -3.53
CA GLY A 44 3.83 7.68 -3.91
C GLY A 44 3.92 8.18 -5.36
N LEU A 45 2.90 8.02 -6.21
CA LEU A 45 2.99 8.37 -7.64
C LEU A 45 2.14 9.56 -8.07
N ARG A 46 1.10 9.92 -7.32
CA ARG A 46 0.38 11.17 -7.54
C ARG A 46 0.94 12.23 -6.61
N SER A 47 1.90 13.01 -7.11
CA SER A 47 2.30 14.25 -6.46
C SER A 47 1.04 15.08 -6.19
N PRO A 48 0.63 15.34 -4.94
CA PRO A 48 -0.26 16.45 -4.67
C PRO A 48 0.50 17.69 -5.13
N LYS A 49 -0.13 18.56 -5.93
CA LYS A 49 0.42 19.88 -6.27
C LYS A 49 0.58 20.69 -4.98
N LEU A 50 1.68 20.50 -4.25
CA LEU A 50 1.96 21.18 -2.99
C LEU A 50 2.73 22.46 -3.30
N SER A 51 1.97 23.55 -3.37
CA SER A 51 2.49 24.91 -3.20
C SER A 51 3.29 25.01 -1.90
N ARG A 52 4.37 25.78 -1.89
CA ARG A 52 5.40 25.86 -0.84
C ARG A 52 4.91 26.35 0.55
N PHE A 53 3.61 26.67 0.69
CA PHE A 53 3.08 27.41 1.84
C PHE A 53 2.50 26.59 2.99
N ASP A 54 2.42 25.25 2.91
CA ASP A 54 1.61 24.46 3.86
C ASP A 54 2.38 23.42 4.71
N LEU A 55 3.65 23.67 5.05
CA LEU A 55 4.46 22.81 5.94
C LEU A 55 3.82 22.52 7.31
N ARG A 56 3.07 23.49 7.86
CA ARG A 56 2.37 23.35 9.16
C ARG A 56 1.04 22.59 9.05
N ARG A 57 0.46 22.50 7.85
CA ARG A 57 -0.75 21.73 7.55
C ARG A 57 -0.43 20.26 7.23
N ILE A 58 0.78 20.03 6.73
CA ILE A 58 1.33 18.71 6.45
C ILE A 58 1.53 17.89 7.74
N THR A 59 1.94 18.48 8.86
CA THR A 59 2.13 17.76 10.15
C THR A 59 0.82 17.20 10.73
N GLY A 60 -0.31 17.88 10.52
CA GLY A 60 -1.63 17.36 10.86
C GLY A 60 -2.06 16.16 10.01
N LYS A 61 -1.64 16.13 8.73
CA LYS A 61 -1.83 14.97 7.83
C LYS A 61 -0.85 13.83 8.11
N PHE A 62 0.35 14.12 8.64
CA PHE A 62 1.32 13.10 9.05
C PHE A 62 0.76 12.16 10.13
N LYS A 63 -0.10 12.65 11.04
CA LYS A 63 -0.82 11.79 12.00
C LYS A 63 -1.78 10.79 11.33
N GLY A 64 -2.31 11.13 10.15
CA GLY A 64 -3.17 10.24 9.34
C GLY A 64 -2.40 9.37 8.34
N MET A 65 -1.09 9.60 8.16
CA MET A 65 -0.22 8.84 7.27
C MET A 65 0.52 7.70 7.97
N MET A 66 0.23 7.39 9.24
CA MET A 66 0.73 6.15 9.82
C MET A 66 0.27 4.98 8.96
N SER A 67 1.20 4.10 8.60
CA SER A 67 0.96 2.89 7.81
C SER A 67 -0.27 2.16 8.33
N LYS A 68 -1.40 2.31 7.65
CA LYS A 68 -2.68 1.81 8.14
C LYS A 68 -2.98 0.50 7.45
N LEU A 69 -2.66 -0.59 8.13
CA LEU A 69 -3.16 -1.90 7.75
C LEU A 69 -4.66 -1.96 8.08
N ARG A 70 -5.49 -2.28 7.09
CA ARG A 70 -6.95 -2.34 7.22
C ARG A 70 -7.48 -3.63 6.65
N TRP A 71 -8.47 -4.20 7.31
CA TRP A 71 -9.22 -5.33 6.77
C TRP A 71 -10.36 -4.77 5.94
N VAL A 72 -10.33 -5.00 4.63
CA VAL A 72 -11.33 -4.45 3.71
C VAL A 72 -12.35 -5.48 3.26
N GLN A 73 -11.93 -6.74 3.17
CA GLN A 73 -12.77 -7.91 2.85
C GLN A 73 -12.18 -9.16 3.52
N PRO A 74 -12.92 -10.27 3.60
CA PRO A 74 -12.37 -11.55 4.02
C PRO A 74 -11.11 -11.90 3.21
N ASN A 75 -10.02 -12.21 3.92
CA ASN A 75 -8.72 -12.51 3.35
C ASN A 75 -8.06 -11.40 2.50
N ILE A 76 -8.55 -10.15 2.56
CA ILE A 76 -7.93 -9.01 1.89
C ILE A 76 -7.58 -7.92 2.91
N PHE A 77 -6.28 -7.64 2.99
CA PHE A 77 -5.68 -6.63 3.84
C PHE A 77 -5.18 -5.48 2.96
N LEU A 78 -5.59 -4.26 3.27
CA LEU A 78 -5.17 -3.05 2.60
C LEU A 78 -4.06 -2.37 3.39
N LEU A 79 -2.93 -2.10 2.75
CA LEU A 79 -1.82 -1.34 3.30
C LEU A 79 -1.66 -0.03 2.55
N THR A 80 -1.78 1.08 3.27
CA THR A 80 -1.52 2.42 2.76
C THR A 80 -0.19 2.92 3.35
N PRO A 81 0.95 2.78 2.65
CA PRO A 81 2.24 3.22 3.15
C PRO A 81 2.36 4.75 3.22
N PRO A 82 3.07 5.31 4.22
CA PRO A 82 3.40 6.72 4.24
C PRO A 82 4.32 7.09 3.06
N ALA A 83 4.02 8.19 2.38
CA ALA A 83 4.85 8.72 1.31
C ALA A 83 5.00 10.25 1.41
N ILE A 84 6.23 10.74 1.32
CA ILE A 84 6.54 12.17 1.30
C ILE A 84 6.45 12.66 -0.16
N PRO A 85 5.59 13.65 -0.47
CA PRO A 85 5.29 14.07 -1.85
C PRO A 85 6.40 14.91 -2.53
N LEU A 86 7.61 14.97 -1.97
CA LEU A 86 8.73 15.80 -2.45
C LEU A 86 9.72 15.00 -3.30
N HIS A 87 9.22 14.29 -4.31
CA HIS A 87 10.00 13.35 -5.14
C HIS A 87 11.15 13.98 -5.94
N ARG A 88 11.18 15.32 -6.08
CA ARG A 88 12.25 16.06 -6.76
C ARG A 88 13.62 15.82 -6.12
N PHE A 89 13.68 15.62 -4.81
CA PHE A 89 14.94 15.46 -4.08
C PHE A 89 15.34 13.98 -3.97
N ARG A 90 16.59 13.65 -4.32
CA ARG A 90 17.14 12.29 -4.21
C ARG A 90 16.99 11.68 -2.80
N PRO A 91 17.29 12.40 -1.71
CA PRO A 91 17.14 11.87 -0.35
C PRO A 91 15.69 11.52 -0.01
N ILE A 92 14.72 12.30 -0.51
CA ILE A 92 13.29 12.03 -0.27
C ILE A 92 12.84 10.75 -0.97
N ARG A 93 13.36 10.46 -2.17
CA ARG A 93 13.08 9.19 -2.84
C ARG A 93 13.62 8.00 -2.06
N ALA A 94 14.84 8.12 -1.54
CA ALA A 94 15.43 7.09 -0.69
C ALA A 94 14.59 6.88 0.59
N LEU A 95 14.17 7.97 1.25
CA LEU A 95 13.33 7.91 2.44
C LEU A 95 11.97 7.25 2.15
N ASN A 96 11.31 7.60 1.05
CA ASN A 96 10.06 6.95 0.63
C ASN A 96 10.24 5.45 0.38
N SER A 97 11.37 5.06 -0.22
CA SER A 97 11.68 3.64 -0.43
C SER A 97 11.83 2.90 0.91
N ILE A 98 12.51 3.52 1.88
CA ILE A 98 12.68 2.94 3.22
C ILE A 98 11.31 2.80 3.91
N LEU A 99 10.50 3.86 3.90
CA LEU A 99 9.16 3.87 4.50
C LEU A 99 8.25 2.79 3.90
N LEU A 100 8.26 2.64 2.59
CA LEU A 100 7.53 1.58 1.89
C LEU A 100 7.98 0.19 2.36
N THR A 101 9.29 -0.06 2.33
CA THR A 101 9.85 -1.36 2.75
C THR A 101 9.53 -1.68 4.19
N LEU A 102 9.66 -0.71 5.11
CA LEU A 102 9.33 -0.91 6.52
C LEU A 102 7.84 -1.20 6.73
N SER A 103 6.96 -0.49 6.02
CA SER A 103 5.52 -0.70 6.10
C SER A 103 5.13 -2.10 5.63
N ILE A 104 5.69 -2.56 4.51
CA ILE A 104 5.46 -3.91 3.99
C ILE A 104 6.00 -4.96 4.95
N LYS A 105 7.23 -4.78 5.46
CA LYS A 105 7.83 -5.72 6.44
C LYS A 105 7.00 -5.79 7.72
N SER A 106 6.52 -4.66 8.23
CA SER A 106 5.63 -4.59 9.38
C SER A 106 4.34 -5.36 9.12
N ALA A 107 3.70 -5.14 7.97
CA ALA A 107 2.47 -5.85 7.60
C ALA A 107 2.69 -7.36 7.43
N ILE A 108 3.79 -7.77 6.79
CA ILE A 108 4.17 -9.20 6.68
C ILE A 108 4.31 -9.83 8.07
N SER A 109 4.97 -9.14 9.00
CA SER A 109 5.14 -9.61 10.38
C SER A 109 3.82 -9.69 11.13
N GLU A 110 2.98 -8.65 11.05
CA GLU A 110 1.69 -8.56 11.71
C GLU A 110 0.72 -9.64 11.21
N LEU A 111 0.66 -9.85 9.90
CA LEU A 111 -0.17 -10.88 9.27
C LEU A 111 0.44 -12.28 9.33
N ARG A 112 1.68 -12.41 9.82
CA ARG A 112 2.45 -13.65 9.85
C ARG A 112 2.50 -14.31 8.47
N PHE A 113 2.76 -13.52 7.43
CA PHE A 113 2.91 -14.02 6.08
C PHE A 113 4.17 -14.87 5.97
N ARG A 114 4.08 -16.02 5.30
CA ARG A 114 5.18 -16.97 5.10
C ARG A 114 5.43 -17.14 3.61
N SER A 115 6.62 -16.79 3.16
CA SER A 115 7.04 -16.88 1.75
C SER A 115 6.02 -16.27 0.76
N PRO A 116 5.62 -15.00 0.94
CA PRO A 116 4.57 -14.39 0.13
C PRO A 116 4.97 -14.27 -1.34
N ILE A 117 3.99 -14.47 -2.22
CA ILE A 117 4.15 -14.22 -3.67
C ILE A 117 3.91 -12.74 -3.93
N LEU A 118 4.88 -12.08 -4.58
CA LEU A 118 4.79 -10.65 -4.90
C LEU A 118 4.32 -10.43 -6.34
N PHE A 119 3.23 -9.70 -6.51
CA PHE A 119 2.77 -9.16 -7.78
C PHE A 119 2.94 -7.63 -7.79
N ILE A 120 3.55 -7.10 -8.85
CA ILE A 120 3.76 -5.66 -9.04
C ILE A 120 3.06 -5.26 -10.34
N PHE A 121 2.23 -4.21 -10.28
CA PHE A 121 1.45 -3.67 -11.39
C PHE A 121 1.56 -2.16 -11.53
#